data_AF-A0A932KB48-F1
#
_entry.id   AF-A0A932KB48-F1
#
_cell.length_a   1.000
_cell.length_b   1.000
_cell.length_c   1.000
_cell.angle_alpha   90.00
_cell.angle_beta   90.00
_cell.angle_gamma   90.00
#
_symmetry.space_group_name_H-M   'P 1'
#
loop_
_entity.id
_entity.type
_entity.pdbx_description
1 polymer ?
#
loop_
_entity_poly.entity_id
_entity_poly.type
_entity_poly.pdbx_seq_one_letter_code
_entity_poly.pdbx_strand_id
1 'polypeptide(L)'
;MRCSACQHDNNEGAKFCEECGQRLRVRCASCGFDAAPSAKFCPECGQQLGSPTPPADVKAKSPSPQAYTPKHLAEKILLSRSALEGERKQVTVLFADLKGSMELLADRDPEEARALLDPVLERMMEAVHRYEG
;
A
#
# COMPACT_ATOMS: atom_id res chain seq x y z
N MET A 1 -0.21 -12.50 -36.79
CA MET A 1 -1.26 -12.11 -35.81
C MET A 1 -1.84 -10.75 -36.16
N ARG A 2 -3.17 -10.59 -36.08
CA ARG A 2 -3.85 -9.36 -36.46
C ARG A 2 -3.94 -8.38 -35.28
N CYS A 3 -3.59 -7.11 -35.51
CA CYS A 3 -3.69 -6.07 -34.48
C CYS A 3 -5.15 -5.76 -34.16
N SER A 4 -5.54 -5.76 -32.88
CA SER A 4 -6.92 -5.43 -32.49
C SER A 4 -7.28 -3.95 -32.62
N ALA A 5 -6.29 -3.06 -32.74
CA ALA A 5 -6.49 -1.61 -32.84
C ALA A 5 -6.63 -1.13 -34.30
N CYS A 6 -5.74 -1.55 -35.19
CA CYS A 6 -5.70 -1.10 -36.59
C CYS A 6 -5.91 -2.22 -37.62
N GLN A 7 -6.08 -3.47 -37.19
CA GLN A 7 -6.27 -4.65 -38.05
C GLN A 7 -5.11 -5.02 -38.97
N HIS A 8 -3.94 -4.37 -38.85
CA HIS A 8 -2.73 -4.76 -39.57
C HIS A 8 -2.27 -6.17 -39.19
N ASP A 9 -1.82 -6.95 -40.18
CA ASP A 9 -1.29 -8.30 -39.98
C ASP A 9 0.21 -8.23 -39.65
N ASN A 10 0.58 -8.66 -38.45
CA ASN A 10 1.94 -8.61 -37.92
C ASN A 10 2.54 -10.02 -37.83
N ASN A 11 3.87 -10.14 -37.81
CA ASN A 11 4.57 -11.40 -37.56
C ASN A 11 4.21 -12.01 -36.19
N GLU A 12 4.24 -13.35 -36.07
CA GLU A 12 3.80 -14.02 -34.84
C GLU A 12 4.64 -13.66 -33.61
N GLY A 13 5.92 -13.32 -33.77
CA GLY A 13 6.80 -12.90 -32.66
C GLY A 13 6.78 -11.39 -32.35
N ALA A 14 5.96 -10.58 -33.03
CA ALA A 14 5.96 -9.13 -32.86
C ALA A 14 5.44 -8.72 -31.47
N LYS A 15 6.20 -7.87 -30.76
CA LYS A 15 5.80 -7.32 -29.44
C LYS A 15 4.89 -6.10 -29.55
N PHE A 16 5.02 -5.35 -30.64
CA PHE A 16 4.26 -4.15 -30.96
C PHE A 16 3.80 -4.21 -32.41
N CYS A 17 2.72 -3.51 -32.73
CA CYS A 17 2.25 -3.38 -34.09
C CYS A 17 3.18 -2.47 -34.90
N GLU A 18 3.62 -2.92 -36.08
CA GLU A 18 4.52 -2.16 -36.95
C GLU A 18 3.87 -0.93 -37.57
N GLU A 19 2.54 -0.89 -37.67
CA GLU A 19 1.78 0.23 -38.23
C GLU A 19 1.35 1.25 -37.16
N CYS A 20 0.74 0.80 -36.06
CA CYS A 20 0.11 1.70 -35.06
C CYS A 20 0.82 1.74 -33.69
N GLY A 21 1.87 0.93 -33.48
CA GLY A 21 2.62 0.89 -32.21
C GLY A 21 1.90 0.20 -31.04
N GLN A 22 0.65 -0.25 -31.19
CA GLN A 22 -0.09 -0.94 -30.13
C GLN A 22 0.66 -2.21 -29.67
N ARG A 23 0.76 -2.42 -28.36
CA ARG A 23 1.37 -3.64 -27.82
C ARG A 23 0.54 -4.87 -28.16
N LEU A 24 1.17 -5.87 -28.76
CA LEU A 24 0.52 -7.08 -29.25
C LEU A 24 0.59 -8.26 -28.26
N ARG A 25 1.54 -8.24 -27.31
CA ARG A 25 1.72 -9.29 -26.30
C ARG A 25 2.23 -8.72 -24.98
N VAL A 26 1.83 -9.35 -23.87
CA VAL A 26 2.38 -9.11 -22.52
C VAL A 26 3.05 -10.37 -22.03
N ARG A 27 4.36 -10.27 -21.76
CA ARG A 27 5.13 -11.37 -21.19
C ARG A 27 4.89 -11.45 -19.68
N CYS A 28 4.48 -12.61 -19.20
CA CYS A 28 4.31 -12.85 -17.78
C CYS A 28 5.66 -12.75 -17.05
N ALA A 29 5.73 -11.95 -15.99
CA ALA A 29 6.93 -11.83 -15.17
C ALA A 29 7.20 -13.07 -14.31
N SER A 30 6.17 -13.89 -14.04
CA SER A 30 6.29 -15.09 -13.20
C SER A 30 6.74 -16.32 -14.00
N CYS A 31 6.08 -16.62 -15.12
CA CYS A 31 6.37 -17.84 -15.90
C CYS A 31 6.94 -17.58 -17.30
N GLY A 32 7.01 -16.32 -17.76
CA GLY A 32 7.55 -15.97 -19.07
C GLY A 32 6.63 -16.20 -20.26
N PHE A 33 5.40 -16.69 -20.05
CA PHE A 33 4.41 -16.89 -21.12
C PHE A 33 3.98 -15.57 -21.77
N ASP A 34 3.82 -15.56 -23.10
CA ASP A 34 3.33 -14.41 -23.87
C ASP A 34 1.80 -14.43 -23.96
N ALA A 35 1.15 -13.66 -23.08
CA ALA A 35 -0.30 -13.54 -23.07
C ALA A 35 -0.79 -12.43 -24.02
N ALA A 36 -2.08 -12.52 -24.37
CA ALA A 36 -2.78 -11.47 -25.09
C ALA A 36 -2.72 -10.14 -24.31
N PRO A 37 -2.69 -8.99 -25.01
CA PRO A 37 -2.50 -7.68 -24.37
C PRO A 37 -3.72 -7.25 -23.53
N SER A 38 -4.89 -7.85 -23.76
CA SER A 38 -6.10 -7.66 -22.98
C SER A 38 -6.24 -8.63 -21.79
N ALA A 39 -5.33 -9.59 -21.62
CA ALA A 39 -5.41 -10.57 -20.55
C ALA A 39 -5.10 -9.90 -19.19
N LYS A 40 -6.05 -9.99 -18.24
CA LYS A 40 -5.86 -9.52 -16.86
C LYS A 40 -5.04 -10.49 -16.00
N PHE A 41 -5.05 -11.78 -16.37
CA PHE A 41 -4.33 -12.85 -15.69
C PHE A 41 -3.61 -13.72 -16.71
N CYS A 42 -2.51 -14.34 -16.29
CA CYS A 42 -1.76 -15.27 -17.11
C CYS A 42 -2.54 -16.59 -17.22
N PRO A 43 -2.85 -17.07 -18.44
CA PRO A 43 -3.60 -18.31 -18.61
C PRO A 43 -2.81 -19.56 -18.19
N GLU A 44 -1.48 -19.48 -18.09
CA GLU A 44 -0.63 -20.60 -17.70
C GLU A 44 -0.42 -20.69 -16.17
N CYS A 45 -0.16 -19.57 -15.49
CA CYS A 45 0.22 -19.58 -14.07
C CYS A 45 -0.72 -18.80 -13.14
N GLY A 46 -1.75 -18.14 -13.67
CA GLY A 46 -2.71 -17.36 -12.89
C GLY A 46 -2.21 -15.99 -12.40
N GLN A 47 -0.93 -15.63 -12.60
CA GLN A 47 -0.39 -14.33 -12.19
C GLN A 47 -1.12 -13.16 -12.87
N GLN A 48 -1.47 -12.12 -12.12
CA GLN A 48 -2.08 -10.90 -12.68
C GLN A 48 -1.11 -10.21 -13.66
N LEU A 49 -1.60 -9.90 -14.86
CA LEU A 49 -0.85 -9.24 -15.93
C LEU A 49 -1.37 -7.82 -16.11
N GLY A 50 -0.49 -6.84 -15.92
CA GLY A 50 -0.79 -5.45 -16.25
C GLY A 50 -1.96 -4.85 -15.48
N SER A 51 -1.88 -4.80 -14.15
CA SER A 51 -2.57 -3.71 -13.46
C SER A 51 -1.91 -2.42 -13.93
N PRO A 52 -2.62 -1.41 -14.47
CA PRO A 52 -2.21 -0.06 -14.14
C PRO A 52 -2.16 -0.05 -12.63
N THR A 53 -1.00 0.24 -12.05
CA THR A 53 -0.98 0.75 -10.69
C THR A 53 -2.05 1.83 -10.70
N PRO A 54 -3.20 1.69 -9.98
CA PRO A 54 -4.07 2.84 -9.81
C PRO A 54 -3.14 3.97 -9.36
N PRO A 55 -3.20 5.18 -9.98
CA PRO A 55 -2.38 6.30 -9.53
C PRO A 55 -2.56 6.33 -8.03
N ALA A 56 -1.45 6.08 -7.31
CA ALA A 56 -1.45 5.64 -5.93
C ALA A 56 -2.62 6.32 -5.23
N ASP A 57 -3.69 5.56 -4.99
CA ASP A 57 -4.87 6.10 -4.33
C ASP A 57 -4.33 6.89 -3.16
N VAL A 58 -4.91 8.07 -2.95
CA VAL A 58 -4.73 8.90 -1.76
C VAL A 58 -5.30 8.09 -0.58
N LYS A 59 -4.72 6.93 -0.29
CA LYS A 59 -4.62 6.41 1.05
C LYS A 59 -3.90 7.53 1.76
N ALA A 60 -4.68 8.29 2.54
CA ALA A 60 -4.16 9.09 3.63
C ALA A 60 -2.95 8.33 4.16
N LYS A 61 -1.78 8.96 4.09
CA LYS A 61 -0.55 8.41 4.64
C LYS A 61 -0.77 8.28 6.13
N SER A 62 -1.49 7.26 6.58
CA SER A 62 -1.35 6.75 7.92
C SER A 62 0.13 6.40 7.99
N PRO A 63 0.91 7.09 8.83
CA PRO A 63 2.31 6.74 8.99
C PRO A 63 2.33 5.24 9.28
N SER A 64 3.05 4.50 8.45
CA SER A 64 3.12 3.07 8.60
C SER A 64 3.69 2.80 10.01
N PRO A 65 3.24 1.76 10.74
CA PRO A 65 3.65 1.56 12.13
C PRO A 65 5.17 1.60 12.34
N GLN A 66 5.95 1.27 11.32
CA GLN A 66 7.41 1.41 11.33
C GLN A 66 7.93 2.83 11.59
N ALA A 67 7.14 3.87 11.34
CA ALA A 67 7.53 5.26 11.52
C ALA A 67 7.59 5.69 12.99
N TYR A 68 6.72 5.12 13.85
CA TYR A 68 6.65 5.48 15.27
C TYR A 68 7.01 4.32 16.21
N THR A 69 7.04 3.07 15.72
CA THR A 69 7.35 1.90 16.57
C THR A 69 8.86 1.75 16.76
N PRO A 70 9.37 1.70 18.02
CA PRO A 70 10.76 1.39 18.30
C PRO A 70 11.22 0.06 17.69
N LYS A 71 12.49 0.00 17.23
CA LYS A 71 13.05 -1.18 16.53
C LYS A 71 12.88 -2.49 17.31
N HIS A 72 13.11 -2.46 18.62
CA HIS A 72 13.01 -3.66 19.46
C HIS A 72 11.57 -4.22 19.54
N LEU A 73 10.55 -3.35 19.52
CA LEU A 73 9.15 -3.78 19.49
C LEU A 73 8.77 -4.31 18.11
N ALA A 74 9.23 -3.65 17.04
CA ALA A 74 9.01 -4.11 15.67
C ALA A 74 9.61 -5.50 15.44
N GLU A 75 10.82 -5.76 15.94
CA GLU A 75 11.48 -7.07 15.88
C GLU A 75 10.68 -8.14 16.64
N LYS A 76 10.21 -7.83 17.86
CA LYS A 76 9.38 -8.74 18.67
C LYS A 76 8.08 -9.12 17.96
N ILE A 77 7.41 -8.16 17.33
CA ILE A 77 6.17 -8.39 16.56
C ILE A 77 6.45 -9.29 15.34
N LEU A 78 7.53 -9.02 14.59
CA LEU A 78 7.89 -9.80 13.41
C LEU A 78 8.29 -11.25 13.75
N LEU A 79 8.88 -11.48 14.93
CA LEU A 79 9.20 -12.83 15.41
C LEU A 79 7.96 -13.62 15.85
N SER A 80 6.86 -12.94 16.20
CA SER A 80 5.58 -13.56 16.57
C SER A 80 4.63 -13.83 15.39
N ARG A 81 5.10 -13.62 14.16
CA ARG A 81 4.28 -13.58 12.93
C ARG A 81 3.56 -14.89 12.59
N SER A 82 4.02 -16.03 13.10
CA SER A 82 3.37 -17.35 12.95
C SER A 82 2.06 -17.51 13.75
N ALA A 83 1.68 -16.54 14.60
CA ALA A 83 0.41 -16.52 15.34
C ALA A 83 -0.68 -15.66 14.66
N LEU A 84 -0.40 -15.02 13.52
CA LEU A 84 -1.27 -14.02 12.88
C LEU A 84 -2.24 -14.57 11.81
N GLU A 85 -2.45 -15.89 11.74
CA GLU A 85 -3.62 -16.46 11.05
C GLU A 85 -4.86 -16.24 11.93
N GLY A 86 -5.39 -15.01 11.92
CA GLY A 86 -6.68 -14.67 12.52
C GLY A 86 -6.88 -15.15 13.96
N GLU A 87 -6.21 -14.53 14.93
CA GLU A 87 -6.40 -14.86 16.34
C GLU A 87 -7.58 -14.10 16.98
N ARG A 88 -8.42 -14.81 17.76
CA ARG A 88 -9.36 -14.17 18.70
C ARG A 88 -8.65 -13.94 20.01
N LYS A 89 -8.21 -12.71 20.24
CA LYS A 89 -7.48 -12.30 21.45
C LYS A 89 -8.31 -11.35 22.30
N GLN A 90 -8.29 -11.56 23.62
CA GLN A 90 -8.81 -10.57 24.56
C GLN A 90 -7.79 -9.44 24.69
N VAL A 91 -8.23 -8.20 24.44
CA VAL A 91 -7.38 -7.00 24.48
C VAL A 91 -8.01 -5.95 25.38
N THR A 92 -7.16 -5.10 25.96
CA THR A 92 -7.58 -3.90 26.69
C THR A 92 -7.38 -2.70 25.77
N VAL A 93 -8.40 -1.84 25.69
CA VAL A 93 -8.36 -0.62 24.86
C VAL A 93 -8.31 0.59 25.78
N LEU A 94 -7.32 1.46 25.58
CA LEU A 94 -7.18 2.74 26.27
C LEU A 94 -7.51 3.89 25.32
N PHE A 95 -8.38 4.79 25.76
CA PHE A 95 -8.63 6.07 25.10
C PHE A 95 -8.11 7.20 25.99
N ALA A 96 -7.35 8.12 25.41
CA ALA A 96 -6.86 9.31 26.07
C ALA A 96 -6.96 10.49 25.12
N ASP A 97 -7.37 11.64 25.63
CA ASP A 97 -7.60 12.86 24.86
C ASP A 97 -7.12 14.10 25.61
N LEU A 98 -6.88 15.17 24.86
CA LEU A 98 -6.51 16.48 25.35
C LEU A 98 -7.75 17.28 25.72
N LYS A 99 -7.89 17.60 27.00
CA LYS A 99 -8.98 18.45 27.49
C LYS A 99 -8.94 19.82 26.80
N GLY A 100 -10.10 20.25 26.26
CA GLY A 100 -10.24 21.58 25.64
C GLY A 100 -9.55 21.70 24.28
N SER A 101 -9.18 20.58 23.64
CA SER A 101 -8.51 20.57 22.34
C SER A 101 -9.27 21.32 21.25
N MET A 102 -10.60 21.24 21.21
CA MET A 102 -11.39 21.94 20.19
C MET A 102 -11.26 23.46 20.30
N GLU A 103 -11.42 24.03 21.50
CA GLU A 103 -11.26 25.48 21.73
C GLU A 103 -9.82 25.92 21.47
N LEU A 104 -8.85 25.08 21.83
CA LEU A 104 -7.44 25.34 21.60
C LEU A 104 -7.10 25.36 20.10
N LEU A 105 -7.83 24.67 19.24
CA LEU A 105 -7.49 24.56 17.82
C LEU A 105 -8.38 25.39 16.91
N ALA A 106 -9.48 25.95 17.44
CA ALA A 106 -10.55 26.58 16.65
C ALA A 106 -10.06 27.69 15.70
N ASP A 107 -9.15 28.55 16.16
CA ASP A 107 -8.69 29.72 15.41
C ASP A 107 -7.21 29.63 14.99
N ARG A 108 -6.60 28.43 15.05
CA ARG A 108 -5.19 28.22 14.72
C ARG A 108 -5.01 27.68 13.32
N ASP A 109 -3.92 28.08 12.68
CA ASP A 109 -3.52 27.40 11.46
C ASP A 109 -3.08 25.94 11.77
N PRO A 110 -3.14 25.04 10.77
CA PRO A 110 -2.79 23.64 10.96
C PRO A 110 -1.34 23.38 11.43
N GLU A 111 -0.39 24.22 11.02
CA GLU A 111 1.02 24.11 11.39
C GLU A 111 1.25 24.50 12.86
N GLU A 112 0.63 25.59 13.33
CA GLU A 112 0.61 26.03 14.72
C GLU A 112 -0.10 25.03 15.63
N ALA A 113 -1.26 24.53 15.19
CA ALA A 113 -1.98 23.45 15.84
C ALA A 113 -1.07 22.23 16.05
N ARG A 114 -0.36 21.83 14.98
CA ARG A 114 0.53 20.67 15.02
C ARG A 114 1.73 20.88 15.93
N ALA A 115 2.35 22.06 15.90
CA ALA A 115 3.45 22.40 16.80
C ALA A 115 3.06 22.30 18.29
N LEU A 116 1.78 22.50 18.61
CA LEU A 116 1.27 22.36 19.98
C LEU A 116 0.86 20.91 20.33
N LEU A 117 0.26 20.17 19.38
CA LEU A 117 -0.21 18.80 19.61
C LEU A 117 0.91 17.77 19.61
N ASP A 118 1.89 17.91 18.71
CA ASP A 118 2.95 16.92 18.49
C ASP A 118 3.70 16.58 19.80
N PRO A 119 4.16 17.54 20.62
CA PRO A 119 4.86 17.22 21.87
C PRO A 119 4.01 16.44 22.88
N VAL A 120 2.69 16.63 22.86
CA VAL A 120 1.78 15.90 23.75
C VAL A 120 1.57 14.48 23.24
N LEU A 121 1.31 14.33 21.94
CA LEU A 121 1.18 13.02 21.29
C LEU A 121 2.47 12.19 21.46
N GLU A 122 3.64 12.81 21.32
CA GLU A 122 4.94 12.17 21.58
C GLU A 122 5.02 11.60 23.00
N ARG A 123 4.64 12.36 24.02
CA ARG A 123 4.62 11.88 25.41
C ARG A 123 3.63 10.73 25.63
N MET A 124 2.47 10.79 24.97
CA MET A 124 1.48 9.70 25.03
C MET A 124 2.04 8.43 24.37
N MET A 125 2.69 8.56 23.21
CA MET A 125 3.34 7.45 22.52
C MET A 125 4.51 6.87 23.34
N GLU A 126 5.33 7.71 23.97
CA GLU A 126 6.42 7.25 24.85
C GLU A 126 5.89 6.39 26.01
N ALA A 127 4.75 6.77 26.60
CA ALA A 127 4.12 5.98 27.65
C ALA A 127 3.65 4.61 27.12
N VAL A 128 2.95 4.59 25.98
CA VAL A 128 2.52 3.34 25.32
C VAL A 128 3.70 2.43 25.01
N HIS A 129 4.77 2.98 24.43
CA HIS A 129 5.99 2.22 24.11
C HIS A 129 6.68 1.68 25.36
N ARG A 130 6.76 2.46 26.44
CA ARG A 130 7.39 2.05 27.70
C ARG A 130 6.71 0.83 28.32
N TYR A 131 5.39 0.74 28.20
CA TYR A 131 4.61 -0.36 28.78
C TYR A 131 4.28 -1.47 27.77
N GLU A 132 4.79 -1.38 26.54
CA GLU A 132 4.63 -2.36 25.45
C GLU A 132 3.16 -2.69 25.07
N GLY A 133 2.25 -1.74 25.21
CA GLY A 133 0.83 -1.92 24.87
C GLY A 133 -0.02 -0.69 25.12
#